data_AF-A0A532TV12-F1
#
_entry.id   AF-A0A532TV12-F1
#
_cell.length_a   1.000
_cell.length_b   1.000
_cell.length_c   1.000
_cell.angle_alpha   90.00
_cell.angle_beta   90.00
_cell.angle_gamma   90.00
#
_symmetry.space_group_name_H-M   'P 1'
#
loop_
_entity.id
_entity.type
_entity.pdbx_description
1 polymer ?
#
loop_
_entity_poly.entity_id
_entity_poly.type
_entity_poly.pdbx_seq_one_letter_code
_entity_poly.pdbx_strand_id
1 'polypeptide(L)'
;MSSSQDVQKLVKSKLRGYKFIIVSNREPYLHMHTPDGVRVKTPAGGLTAALDPLMQATGGTWVAGGSGDADRECVDKQNRCRVPPDKPKYVLKRVWMSKDEVDKFYFGFSNQTLWPLCHNVFREPVFEESFWEGYKHSNALYAEAIKQETRGVDKAFIWFHDYHLALTPKMVRNDTRKKQKLVLAQFWHIPWPTRDIFALLPWAEEVLEGMLANDLIGFHLPSYCVNFLASVENMMRIKVDYRAFNVKYQGRTIQVKPFPISVDFDAIDKLARRPEVKQEMKRVRAPQYIPYKYIGVGVDRIDYTKGILQRFRTIDRFLEKYPEYQNNFVFVEAGAPSRTRIPAYMELSEEISKAVDKINWKYMRGYWKPIIYIEGKLSLDRLFALYRTADVCIVSPIQDGMNLVAKEFISANVDSTGVLMLSKFAGATEELKDAVIVNPYDVEGFADAIRNTLEMSPKEKRRRMKNLRDDVKKNNVFKWLSDFICESAKFIS
;
A
#
# COMPACT_ATOMS: atom_id res chain seq x y z
N MET A 1 -21.00 5.77 0.71
CA MET A 1 -21.00 5.39 -0.72
C MET A 1 -20.46 3.99 -0.81
N SER A 2 -21.09 3.12 -1.61
CA SER A 2 -20.77 1.68 -1.59
C SER A 2 -20.10 1.19 -2.86
N SER A 3 -20.21 1.93 -3.96
CA SER A 3 -19.76 1.47 -5.28
C SER A 3 -18.86 2.49 -6.00
N SER A 4 -18.12 2.02 -7.00
CA SER A 4 -17.39 2.88 -7.92
C SER A 4 -18.31 3.97 -8.49
N GLN A 5 -19.49 3.59 -9.01
CA GLN A 5 -20.46 4.50 -9.66
C GLN A 5 -20.87 5.69 -8.77
N ASP A 6 -21.05 5.47 -7.47
CA ASP A 6 -21.37 6.54 -6.52
C ASP A 6 -20.26 7.58 -6.46
N VAL A 7 -19.00 7.13 -6.38
CA VAL A 7 -17.82 8.00 -6.36
C VAL A 7 -17.68 8.75 -7.69
N GLN A 8 -18.03 8.12 -8.82
CA GLN A 8 -18.02 8.79 -10.12
C GLN A 8 -19.00 9.98 -10.14
N LYS A 9 -20.23 9.75 -9.67
CA LYS A 9 -21.26 10.81 -9.56
C LYS A 9 -20.79 11.91 -8.62
N LEU A 10 -20.20 11.55 -7.48
CA LEU A 10 -19.64 12.50 -6.53
C LEU A 10 -18.57 13.37 -7.17
N VAL A 11 -17.56 12.77 -7.82
CA VAL A 11 -16.49 13.53 -8.46
C VAL A 11 -17.02 14.44 -9.55
N LYS A 12 -17.89 13.93 -10.44
CA LYS A 12 -18.50 14.75 -11.50
C LYS A 12 -19.30 15.94 -10.95
N SER A 13 -19.97 15.75 -9.81
CA SER A 13 -20.74 16.80 -9.15
C SER A 13 -19.84 17.81 -8.42
N LYS A 14 -18.90 17.33 -7.59
CA LYS A 14 -18.09 18.15 -6.70
C LYS A 14 -16.89 18.82 -7.38
N LEU A 15 -16.32 18.19 -8.41
CA LEU A 15 -15.17 18.72 -9.15
C LEU A 15 -15.58 19.33 -10.50
N ARG A 16 -16.86 19.72 -10.66
CA ARG A 16 -17.35 20.26 -11.93
C ARG A 16 -16.56 21.50 -12.33
N GLY A 17 -16.05 21.50 -13.57
CA GLY A 17 -15.26 22.61 -14.10
C GLY A 17 -13.79 22.63 -13.68
N TYR A 18 -13.32 21.62 -12.94
CA TYR A 18 -11.91 21.43 -12.61
C TYR A 18 -11.31 20.31 -13.46
N LYS A 19 -10.13 20.53 -14.05
CA LYS A 19 -9.33 19.43 -14.60
C LYS A 19 -8.85 18.56 -13.44
N PHE A 20 -9.24 17.29 -13.44
CA PHE A 20 -8.82 16.34 -12.41
C PHE A 20 -7.53 15.63 -12.82
N ILE A 21 -6.51 15.72 -11.96
CA ILE A 21 -5.20 15.11 -12.18
C ILE A 21 -4.82 14.26 -10.96
N ILE A 22 -4.48 13.00 -11.18
CA ILE A 22 -3.85 12.13 -10.18
C ILE A 22 -2.36 12.05 -10.49
N VAL A 23 -1.52 12.08 -9.45
CA VAL A 23 -0.06 11.98 -9.58
C VAL A 23 0.48 10.89 -8.66
N SER A 24 1.21 9.92 -9.21
CA SER A 24 1.84 8.85 -8.41
C SER A 24 3.14 8.38 -9.03
N ASN A 25 4.02 7.80 -8.22
CA ASN A 25 5.26 7.22 -8.75
C ASN A 25 5.02 6.03 -9.70
N ARG A 26 4.04 5.18 -9.38
CA ARG A 26 3.68 4.01 -10.19
C ARG A 26 2.54 4.32 -11.12
N GLU A 27 2.63 3.86 -12.37
CA GLU A 27 1.58 3.94 -13.37
C GLU A 27 0.59 2.77 -13.29
N PRO A 28 -0.67 2.93 -13.77
CA PRO A 28 -1.69 1.88 -13.76
C PRO A 28 -1.57 0.86 -14.91
N TYR A 29 -0.83 1.17 -15.97
CA TYR A 29 -0.66 0.31 -17.16
C TYR A 29 0.77 0.41 -17.68
N LEU A 30 1.50 -0.70 -17.71
CA LEU A 30 2.83 -0.81 -18.28
C LEU A 30 2.76 -1.48 -19.64
N HIS A 31 3.48 -0.96 -20.63
CA HIS A 31 3.71 -1.63 -21.91
C HIS A 31 5.04 -2.38 -21.84
N MET A 32 4.98 -3.68 -22.12
CA MET A 32 6.13 -4.57 -22.07
C MET A 32 6.33 -5.22 -23.44
N HIS A 33 7.58 -5.30 -23.88
CA HIS A 33 7.97 -6.14 -25.00
C HIS A 33 7.73 -7.62 -24.64
N THR A 34 7.07 -8.33 -25.55
CA THR A 34 6.90 -9.78 -25.48
C THR A 34 7.24 -10.39 -26.84
N PRO A 35 7.45 -11.71 -26.94
CA PRO A 35 7.66 -12.37 -28.23
C PRO A 35 6.53 -12.11 -29.25
N ASP A 36 5.31 -11.86 -28.78
CA ASP A 36 4.13 -11.56 -29.62
C ASP A 36 3.91 -10.05 -29.86
N GLY A 37 4.92 -9.22 -29.59
CA GLY A 37 4.85 -7.76 -29.66
C GLY A 37 4.56 -7.11 -28.30
N VAL A 38 4.10 -5.85 -28.32
CA VAL A 38 3.87 -5.08 -27.09
C VAL A 38 2.59 -5.54 -26.38
N ARG A 39 2.70 -5.92 -25.11
CA ARG A 39 1.57 -6.31 -24.26
C ARG A 39 1.43 -5.35 -23.08
N VAL A 40 0.20 -5.13 -22.65
CA VAL A 40 -0.09 -4.30 -21.48
C VAL A 40 -0.20 -5.16 -20.23
N LYS A 41 0.52 -4.75 -19.19
CA LYS A 41 0.53 -5.36 -17.87
C LYS A 41 0.01 -4.36 -16.85
N THR A 42 -0.99 -4.77 -16.08
CA THR A 42 -1.44 -4.01 -14.91
C THR A 42 -0.58 -4.38 -13.70
N PRO A 43 0.11 -3.41 -13.06
CA PRO A 43 0.87 -3.70 -11.86
C PRO A 43 -0.08 -4.05 -10.71
N ALA A 44 0.25 -5.14 -10.01
CA ALA A 44 -0.39 -5.50 -8.75
C ALA A 44 0.00 -4.47 -7.68
N GLY A 45 -0.91 -3.54 -7.38
CA GLY A 45 -0.73 -2.51 -6.37
C GLY A 45 -2.09 -2.01 -5.86
N GLY A 46 -2.26 -1.96 -4.54
CA GLY A 46 -3.53 -1.52 -3.94
C GLY A 46 -3.93 -0.10 -4.33
N LEU A 47 -2.95 0.79 -4.53
CA LEU A 47 -3.19 2.16 -4.99
C LEU A 47 -3.73 2.20 -6.43
N THR A 48 -3.08 1.50 -7.37
CA THR A 48 -3.48 1.53 -8.78
C THR A 48 -4.84 0.87 -8.98
N ALA A 49 -5.07 -0.26 -8.30
CA ALA A 49 -6.37 -0.94 -8.32
C ALA A 49 -7.51 -0.08 -7.72
N ALA A 50 -7.22 0.74 -6.71
CA ALA A 50 -8.19 1.65 -6.10
C ALA A 50 -8.55 2.84 -6.99
N LEU A 51 -7.55 3.46 -7.62
CA LEU A 51 -7.71 4.73 -8.35
C LEU A 51 -8.08 4.55 -9.81
N ASP A 52 -7.75 3.42 -10.45
CA ASP A 52 -8.03 3.22 -11.87
C ASP A 52 -9.54 3.26 -12.20
N PRO A 53 -10.44 2.58 -11.48
CA PRO A 53 -11.88 2.70 -11.72
C PRO A 53 -12.41 4.14 -11.57
N LEU A 54 -11.81 4.93 -10.67
CA LEU A 54 -12.13 6.34 -10.50
C LEU A 54 -11.71 7.16 -11.73
N MET A 55 -10.49 6.95 -12.21
CA MET A 55 -9.95 7.65 -13.38
C MET A 55 -10.72 7.32 -14.65
N GLN A 56 -11.06 6.04 -14.85
CA GLN A 56 -11.89 5.58 -15.97
C GLN A 56 -13.25 6.27 -16.05
N ALA A 57 -13.79 6.69 -14.91
CA ALA A 57 -15.10 7.29 -14.83
C ALA A 57 -15.12 8.81 -14.97
N THR A 58 -14.05 9.44 -14.49
CA THR A 58 -13.93 10.89 -14.38
C THR A 58 -13.31 11.51 -15.63
N GLY A 59 -12.53 10.72 -16.40
CA GLY A 59 -11.96 11.17 -17.67
C GLY A 59 -10.83 12.19 -17.51
N GLY A 60 -10.09 12.13 -16.39
CA GLY A 60 -8.99 13.03 -16.06
C GLY A 60 -7.64 12.66 -16.66
N THR A 61 -6.57 13.16 -16.04
CA THR A 61 -5.19 12.80 -16.40
C THR A 61 -4.49 12.13 -15.22
N TRP A 62 -3.84 11.00 -15.46
CA TRP A 62 -2.95 10.37 -14.48
C TRP A 62 -1.51 10.66 -14.90
N VAL A 63 -0.76 11.40 -14.09
CA VAL A 63 0.67 11.64 -14.27
C VAL A 63 1.44 10.60 -13.46
N ALA A 64 2.28 9.79 -14.10
CA ALA A 64 3.03 8.74 -13.41
C ALA A 64 4.40 8.45 -14.05
N GLY A 65 5.33 7.89 -13.28
CA GLY A 65 6.63 7.44 -13.79
C GLY A 65 6.46 6.27 -14.74
N GLY A 66 6.96 6.41 -15.97
CA GLY A 66 6.96 5.33 -16.97
C GLY A 66 8.06 4.32 -16.68
N SER A 67 7.71 3.03 -16.64
CA SER A 67 8.61 1.97 -16.18
C SER A 67 8.61 0.70 -17.03
N GLY A 68 7.66 0.55 -17.96
CA GLY A 68 7.65 -0.49 -18.97
C GLY A 68 8.70 -0.24 -20.05
N ASP A 69 9.32 -1.30 -20.54
CA ASP A 69 10.37 -1.23 -21.57
C ASP A 69 9.83 -0.81 -22.95
N ALA A 70 8.53 -0.95 -23.21
CA ALA A 70 7.86 -0.51 -24.44
C ALA A 70 7.05 0.79 -24.26
N ASP A 71 7.08 1.41 -23.08
CA ASP A 71 6.20 2.55 -22.78
C ASP A 71 6.47 3.77 -23.67
N ARG A 72 7.73 3.97 -24.09
CA ARG A 72 8.14 5.10 -24.93
C ARG A 72 7.60 4.99 -26.37
N GLU A 73 7.34 3.79 -26.84
CA GLU A 73 6.78 3.52 -28.17
C GLU A 73 5.26 3.72 -28.19
N CYS A 74 4.63 3.67 -27.02
CA CYS A 74 3.18 3.69 -26.86
C CYS A 74 2.62 5.07 -26.46
N VAL A 75 3.40 6.14 -26.60
CA VAL A 75 2.99 7.51 -26.25
C VAL A 75 3.04 8.46 -27.44
N ASP A 76 2.25 9.54 -27.37
CA ASP A 76 2.33 10.66 -28.29
C ASP A 76 3.54 11.57 -28.03
N LYS A 77 3.69 12.63 -28.84
CA LYS A 77 4.77 13.63 -28.70
C LYS A 77 4.74 14.40 -27.37
N GLN A 78 3.66 14.31 -26.61
CA GLN A 78 3.50 14.88 -25.28
C GLN A 78 3.65 13.80 -24.19
N ASN A 79 4.19 12.63 -24.49
CA ASN A 79 4.34 11.52 -23.54
C ASN A 79 3.00 11.04 -22.95
N ARG A 80 1.90 11.15 -23.71
CA ARG A 80 0.58 10.71 -23.30
C ARG A 80 0.18 9.43 -24.02
N CYS A 81 -0.54 8.56 -23.34
CA CYS A 81 -1.29 7.48 -23.95
C CYS A 81 -2.71 7.46 -23.38
N ARG A 82 -3.66 6.90 -24.13
CA ARG A 82 -5.01 6.72 -23.61
C ARG A 82 -5.18 5.33 -23.03
N VAL A 83 -5.82 5.28 -21.86
CA VAL A 83 -5.99 4.04 -21.10
C VAL A 83 -7.42 3.90 -20.56
N PRO A 84 -7.92 2.68 -20.33
CA PRO A 84 -7.29 1.39 -20.64
C PRO A 84 -7.15 1.18 -22.16
N PRO A 85 -6.15 0.43 -22.65
CA PRO A 85 -5.88 0.27 -24.08
C PRO A 85 -7.09 -0.18 -24.91
N ASP A 86 -7.86 -1.15 -24.39
CA ASP A 86 -9.00 -1.74 -25.11
C ASP A 86 -10.23 -0.82 -25.14
N LYS A 87 -10.36 0.08 -24.15
CA LYS A 87 -11.49 0.99 -24.04
C LYS A 87 -11.06 2.34 -23.46
N PRO A 88 -10.33 3.16 -24.23
CA PRO A 88 -9.75 4.42 -23.76
C PRO A 88 -10.73 5.32 -22.98
N LYS A 89 -10.48 5.52 -21.68
CA LYS A 89 -11.32 6.33 -20.78
C LYS A 89 -10.66 7.61 -20.27
N TYR A 90 -9.36 7.61 -20.05
CA TYR A 90 -8.61 8.74 -19.52
C TYR A 90 -7.21 8.81 -20.13
N VAL A 91 -6.46 9.86 -19.80
CA VAL A 91 -5.10 10.08 -20.29
C VAL A 91 -4.09 9.65 -19.22
N LEU A 92 -3.13 8.81 -19.58
CA LEU A 92 -1.93 8.54 -18.79
C LEU A 92 -0.78 9.36 -19.39
N LYS A 93 -0.22 10.27 -18.59
CA LYS A 93 0.94 11.10 -18.91
C LYS A 93 2.16 10.51 -18.20
N ARG A 94 3.15 10.08 -18.98
CA ARG A 94 4.36 9.46 -18.43
C ARG A 94 5.44 10.49 -18.14
N VAL A 95 6.06 10.34 -16.98
CA VAL A 95 7.27 11.05 -16.56
C VAL A 95 8.44 10.11 -16.80
N TRP A 96 9.39 10.57 -17.60
CA TRP A 96 10.57 9.82 -17.94
C TRP A 96 11.69 10.18 -17.00
N MET A 97 12.36 9.15 -16.47
CA MET A 97 13.57 9.31 -15.68
C MET A 97 14.69 8.48 -16.31
N SER A 98 15.91 8.99 -16.25
CA SER A 98 17.11 8.22 -16.57
C SER A 98 17.35 7.12 -15.53
N LYS A 99 18.23 6.16 -15.84
CA LYS A 99 18.58 5.10 -14.88
C LYS A 99 19.19 5.69 -13.60
N ASP A 100 20.07 6.68 -13.73
CA ASP A 100 20.71 7.37 -12.61
C ASP A 100 19.69 8.13 -11.75
N GLU A 101 18.73 8.81 -12.38
CA GLU A 101 17.63 9.46 -11.67
C GLU A 101 16.79 8.44 -10.88
N VAL A 102 16.38 7.33 -11.51
CA VAL A 102 15.64 6.26 -10.82
C VAL A 102 16.44 5.70 -9.64
N ASP A 103 17.76 5.58 -9.78
CA ASP A 103 18.63 5.05 -8.75
C ASP A 103 18.73 5.99 -7.55
N LYS A 104 18.90 7.28 -7.77
CA LYS A 104 18.98 8.28 -6.69
C LYS A 104 17.61 8.59 -6.07
N PHE A 105 16.55 8.62 -6.88
CA PHE A 105 15.19 8.95 -6.45
C PHE A 105 14.46 7.78 -5.82
N TYR A 106 14.25 6.70 -6.57
CA TYR A 106 13.40 5.59 -6.16
C TYR A 106 14.19 4.61 -5.29
N PHE A 107 15.32 4.11 -5.77
CA PHE A 107 16.12 3.16 -4.99
C PHE A 107 16.88 3.85 -3.85
N GLY A 108 17.33 5.09 -4.04
CA GLY A 108 17.96 5.94 -3.02
C GLY A 108 16.95 6.58 -2.09
N PHE A 109 16.67 7.87 -2.26
CA PHE A 109 15.96 8.70 -1.27
C PHE A 109 14.62 8.10 -0.83
N SER A 110 13.80 7.64 -1.77
CA SER A 110 12.47 7.12 -1.44
C SER A 110 12.56 5.85 -0.56
N ASN A 111 13.39 4.87 -0.95
CA ASN A 111 13.34 3.52 -0.34
C ASN A 111 14.49 3.21 0.62
N GLN A 112 15.55 4.03 0.66
CA GLN A 112 16.66 3.95 1.62
C GLN A 112 16.66 5.11 2.61
N THR A 113 16.00 6.23 2.33
CA THR A 113 15.87 7.35 3.29
C THR A 113 14.46 7.40 3.89
N LEU A 114 13.44 7.78 3.11
CA LEU A 114 12.09 8.01 3.64
C LEU A 114 11.40 6.73 4.13
N TRP A 115 11.54 5.61 3.41
CA TRP A 115 10.90 4.35 3.80
C TRP A 115 11.33 3.87 5.20
N PRO A 116 12.63 3.63 5.50
CA PRO A 116 13.03 3.21 6.84
C PRO A 116 12.73 4.28 7.91
N LEU A 117 12.95 5.56 7.60
CA LEU A 117 12.67 6.69 8.51
C LEU A 117 11.20 6.70 8.97
N CYS A 118 10.28 6.60 8.02
CA CYS A 118 8.85 6.71 8.31
C CYS A 118 8.26 5.44 8.91
N HIS A 119 8.85 4.26 8.69
CA HIS A 119 8.37 3.01 9.29
C HIS A 119 8.93 2.76 10.70
N ASN A 120 9.78 3.65 11.24
CA ASN A 120 10.36 3.52 12.59
C ASN A 120 10.88 2.10 12.87
N VAL A 121 11.52 1.50 11.85
CA VAL A 121 12.11 0.18 11.95
C VAL A 121 13.55 0.31 12.40
N PHE A 122 14.10 -0.75 12.99
CA PHE A 122 15.53 -0.83 13.35
C PHE A 122 16.43 -1.02 12.12
N ARG A 123 16.19 -0.26 11.04
CA ARG A 123 17.06 -0.12 9.88
C ARG A 123 17.39 1.35 9.76
N GLU A 124 18.67 1.65 9.83
CA GLU A 124 19.17 3.02 9.72
C GLU A 124 18.81 3.61 8.34
N PRO A 125 18.17 4.79 8.28
CA PRO A 125 17.98 5.53 7.04
C PRO A 125 19.32 6.00 6.47
N VAL A 126 19.46 5.95 5.15
CA VAL A 126 20.65 6.44 4.45
C VAL A 126 20.45 7.91 4.08
N PHE A 127 21.30 8.80 4.60
CA PHE A 127 21.28 10.23 4.28
C PHE A 127 22.42 10.59 3.33
N GLU A 128 22.09 10.66 2.03
CA GLU A 128 23.05 10.94 0.96
C GLU A 128 22.61 12.15 0.15
N GLU A 129 23.48 13.16 0.01
CA GLU A 129 23.18 14.38 -0.75
C GLU A 129 22.83 14.05 -2.21
N SER A 130 23.51 13.07 -2.81
CA SER A 130 23.21 12.63 -4.18
C SER A 130 21.80 12.04 -4.33
N PHE A 131 21.29 11.37 -3.29
CA PHE A 131 19.91 10.88 -3.26
C PHE A 131 18.92 12.03 -3.17
N TRP A 132 19.22 13.02 -2.32
CA TRP A 132 18.40 14.22 -2.19
C TRP A 132 18.31 15.02 -3.49
N GLU A 133 19.43 15.26 -4.17
CA GLU A 133 19.44 15.94 -5.46
C GLU A 133 18.64 15.17 -6.52
N GLY A 134 18.80 13.85 -6.58
CA GLY A 134 17.98 13.01 -7.46
C GLY A 134 16.49 13.06 -7.12
N TYR A 135 16.13 13.15 -5.83
CA TYR A 135 14.76 13.29 -5.37
C TYR A 135 14.14 14.64 -5.74
N LYS A 136 14.87 15.74 -5.54
CA LYS A 136 14.48 17.08 -5.98
C LYS A 136 14.29 17.13 -7.49
N HIS A 137 15.28 16.65 -8.26
CA HIS A 137 15.22 16.65 -9.72
C HIS A 137 14.02 15.84 -10.24
N SER A 138 13.81 14.64 -9.69
CA SER A 138 12.67 13.79 -10.09
C SER A 138 11.33 14.46 -9.76
N ASN A 139 11.18 15.06 -8.57
CA ASN A 139 9.98 15.81 -8.20
C ASN A 139 9.72 17.00 -9.16
N ALA A 140 10.78 17.64 -9.68
CA ALA A 140 10.67 18.71 -10.67
C ALA A 140 10.19 18.20 -12.04
N LEU A 141 10.61 17.00 -12.47
CA LEU A 141 10.09 16.36 -13.67
C LEU A 141 8.58 16.09 -13.58
N TYR A 142 8.10 15.64 -12.42
CA TYR A 142 6.66 15.51 -12.17
C TYR A 142 5.95 16.87 -12.22
N ALA A 143 6.51 17.91 -11.60
CA ALA A 143 5.94 19.25 -11.60
C ALA A 143 5.81 19.82 -13.02
N GLU A 144 6.84 19.63 -13.87
CA GLU A 144 6.82 20.04 -15.27
C GLU A 144 5.78 19.26 -16.08
N ALA A 145 5.65 17.95 -15.88
CA ALA A 145 4.61 17.17 -16.54
C ALA A 145 3.20 17.66 -16.17
N ILE A 146 2.97 18.00 -14.90
CA ILE A 146 1.69 18.56 -14.43
C ILE A 146 1.44 19.94 -15.07
N LYS A 147 2.46 20.80 -15.12
CA LYS A 147 2.37 22.13 -15.76
C LYS A 147 1.98 22.04 -17.23
N GLN A 148 2.52 21.07 -17.96
CA GLN A 148 2.13 20.83 -19.36
C GLN A 148 0.65 20.42 -19.46
N GLU A 149 0.15 19.63 -18.51
CA GLU A 149 -1.25 19.25 -18.45
C GLU A 149 -2.18 20.39 -18.02
N THR A 150 -1.70 21.33 -17.23
CA THR A 150 -2.51 22.45 -16.72
C THR A 150 -2.39 23.72 -17.56
N ARG A 151 -1.58 23.70 -18.63
CA ARG A 151 -1.44 24.82 -19.58
C ARG A 151 -2.79 25.14 -20.24
N GLY A 152 -3.25 26.38 -20.10
CA GLY A 152 -4.52 26.84 -20.68
C GLY A 152 -5.77 26.37 -19.92
N VAL A 153 -5.60 25.81 -18.72
CA VAL A 153 -6.71 25.38 -17.85
C VAL A 153 -6.89 26.40 -16.73
N ASP A 154 -8.11 26.91 -16.54
CA ASP A 154 -8.35 27.92 -15.48
C ASP A 154 -8.39 27.31 -14.07
N LYS A 155 -8.93 26.09 -13.94
CA LYS A 155 -9.14 25.42 -12.65
C LYS A 155 -8.68 23.96 -12.71
N ALA A 156 -7.85 23.52 -11.77
CA ALA A 156 -7.41 22.13 -11.68
C ALA A 156 -7.39 21.62 -10.24
N PHE A 157 -7.80 20.36 -10.06
CA PHE A 157 -7.65 19.60 -8.82
C PHE A 157 -6.56 18.55 -9.04
N ILE A 158 -5.47 18.66 -8.30
CA ILE A 158 -4.30 17.80 -8.45
C ILE A 158 -4.14 17.02 -7.14
N TRP A 159 -4.23 15.69 -7.26
CA TRP A 159 -4.15 14.77 -6.14
C TRP A 159 -2.87 13.94 -6.21
N PHE A 160 -1.93 14.27 -5.33
CA PHE A 160 -0.64 13.60 -5.20
C PHE A 160 -0.76 12.37 -4.30
N HIS A 161 -0.07 11.30 -4.68
CA HIS A 161 0.00 10.09 -3.87
C HIS A 161 1.44 9.76 -3.48
N ASP A 162 1.57 9.64 -2.17
CA ASP A 162 2.66 9.00 -1.44
C ASP A 162 3.97 9.78 -1.30
N TYR A 163 4.86 9.21 -0.48
CA TYR A 163 6.13 9.77 -0.03
C TYR A 163 7.15 10.07 -1.15
N HIS A 164 6.92 9.56 -2.35
CA HIS A 164 7.77 9.83 -3.51
C HIS A 164 7.66 11.28 -4.00
N LEU A 165 6.54 11.96 -3.71
CA LEU A 165 6.18 13.24 -4.33
C LEU A 165 6.00 14.35 -3.29
N ALA A 166 6.81 14.36 -2.23
CA ALA A 166 6.63 15.32 -1.14
C ALA A 166 6.93 16.76 -1.58
N LEU A 167 7.81 16.97 -2.57
CA LEU A 167 8.22 18.32 -3.02
C LEU A 167 7.41 18.82 -4.22
N THR A 168 6.85 17.91 -5.02
CA THR A 168 6.08 18.26 -6.22
C THR A 168 4.97 19.29 -5.96
N PRO A 169 4.17 19.24 -4.87
CA PRO A 169 3.12 20.22 -4.64
C PRO A 169 3.65 21.67 -4.58
N LYS A 170 4.78 21.90 -3.90
CA LYS A 170 5.41 23.23 -3.80
C LYS A 170 5.92 23.69 -5.16
N MET A 171 6.57 22.80 -5.92
CA MET A 171 7.07 23.10 -7.26
C MET A 171 5.94 23.48 -8.22
N VAL A 172 4.81 22.74 -8.19
CA VAL A 172 3.62 23.07 -8.99
C VAL A 172 3.05 24.43 -8.60
N ARG A 173 2.87 24.69 -7.30
CA ARG A 173 2.27 25.95 -6.82
C ARG A 173 3.13 27.16 -7.18
N ASN A 174 4.46 27.06 -7.08
CA ASN A 174 5.39 28.14 -7.40
C ASN A 174 5.46 28.48 -8.89
N ASP A 175 5.28 27.49 -9.77
CA ASP A 175 5.33 27.70 -11.23
C ASP A 175 4.01 28.29 -11.77
N THR A 176 2.91 28.15 -11.03
CA THR A 176 1.61 28.57 -11.56
C THR A 176 1.47 30.08 -11.73
N ARG A 177 0.93 30.45 -12.90
CA ARG A 177 0.54 31.84 -13.17
C ARG A 177 -0.48 32.25 -12.10
N LYS A 178 -0.27 33.40 -11.47
CA LYS A 178 -1.12 33.96 -10.38
C LYS A 178 -2.64 33.94 -10.61
N LYS A 179 -3.12 33.66 -11.83
CA LYS A 179 -4.54 33.60 -12.21
C LYS A 179 -5.15 32.19 -12.21
N GLN A 180 -4.36 31.11 -12.16
CA GLN A 180 -4.88 29.74 -12.20
C GLN A 180 -5.35 29.31 -10.80
N LYS A 181 -6.57 28.77 -10.70
CA LYS A 181 -7.10 28.26 -9.43
C LYS A 181 -6.76 26.77 -9.28
N LEU A 182 -5.79 26.49 -8.43
CA LEU A 182 -5.41 25.13 -8.09
C LEU A 182 -5.95 24.72 -6.73
N VAL A 183 -6.46 23.50 -6.66
CA VAL A 183 -6.64 22.77 -5.41
C VAL A 183 -5.65 21.62 -5.42
N LEU A 184 -4.72 21.64 -4.48
CA LEU A 184 -3.70 20.61 -4.31
C LEU A 184 -4.05 19.75 -3.10
N ALA A 185 -4.03 18.44 -3.26
CA ALA A 185 -4.21 17.53 -2.15
C ALA A 185 -3.19 16.39 -2.22
N GLN A 186 -2.75 15.89 -1.07
CA GLN A 186 -1.83 14.77 -1.02
C GLN A 186 -2.32 13.72 -0.05
N PHE A 187 -2.20 12.45 -0.45
CA PHE A 187 -2.42 11.33 0.46
C PHE A 187 -1.12 10.56 0.68
N TRP A 188 -0.70 10.42 1.94
CA TRP A 188 0.52 9.75 2.38
C TRP A 188 0.19 8.32 2.87
N HIS A 189 0.67 7.29 2.17
CA HIS A 189 0.22 5.90 2.37
C HIS A 189 1.07 5.10 3.36
N ILE A 190 2.26 5.59 3.69
CA ILE A 190 3.10 4.97 4.72
C ILE A 190 2.82 5.63 6.07
N PRO A 191 3.33 5.12 7.20
CA PRO A 191 3.20 5.82 8.47
C PRO A 191 3.86 7.21 8.41
N TRP A 192 3.43 8.12 9.29
CA TRP A 192 4.23 9.31 9.61
C TRP A 192 4.87 9.10 10.99
N PRO A 193 6.21 9.16 11.10
CA PRO A 193 6.91 8.85 12.34
C PRO A 193 6.72 9.97 13.36
N THR A 194 7.11 9.76 14.62
CA THR A 194 7.09 10.84 15.62
C THR A 194 8.03 11.98 15.20
N ARG A 195 7.79 13.18 15.71
CA ARG A 195 8.58 14.37 15.35
C ARG A 195 10.09 14.16 15.54
N ASP A 196 10.49 13.46 16.61
CA ASP A 196 11.89 13.28 16.97
C ASP A 196 12.60 12.34 15.98
N ILE A 197 11.88 11.34 15.46
CA ILE A 197 12.38 10.47 14.38
C ILE A 197 12.41 11.23 13.06
N PHE A 198 11.37 11.99 12.74
CA PHE A 198 11.35 12.78 11.50
C PHE A 198 12.46 13.84 11.48
N ALA A 199 12.84 14.38 12.64
CA ALA A 199 13.91 15.37 12.80
C ALA A 199 15.29 14.85 12.39
N LEU A 200 15.46 13.53 12.29
CA LEU A 200 16.71 12.92 11.82
C LEU A 200 16.97 13.22 10.34
N LEU A 201 15.94 13.53 9.55
CA LEU A 201 16.08 13.83 8.13
C LEU A 201 16.75 15.20 7.95
N PRO A 202 17.93 15.28 7.28
CA PRO A 202 18.62 16.56 7.09
C PRO A 202 17.78 17.60 6.33
N TRP A 203 16.93 17.14 5.42
CA TRP A 203 16.05 17.96 4.57
C TRP A 203 14.59 17.97 5.06
N ALA A 204 14.39 17.81 6.38
CA ALA A 204 13.05 17.72 6.98
C ALA A 204 12.20 18.96 6.67
N GLU A 205 12.76 20.16 6.80
CA GLU A 205 12.04 21.40 6.55
C GLU A 205 11.57 21.48 5.09
N GLU A 206 12.42 21.19 4.11
CA GLU A 206 12.05 21.23 2.70
C GLU A 206 10.95 20.22 2.34
N VAL A 207 10.99 19.03 2.96
CA VAL A 207 9.92 18.04 2.82
C VAL A 207 8.61 18.56 3.42
N LEU A 208 8.65 19.16 4.62
CA LEU A 208 7.46 19.75 5.24
C LEU A 208 6.90 20.92 4.44
N GLU A 209 7.75 21.80 3.91
CA GLU A 209 7.34 22.89 3.02
C GLU A 209 6.69 22.37 1.74
N GLY A 210 7.24 21.29 1.17
CA GLY A 210 6.65 20.55 0.07
C GLY A 210 5.22 20.09 0.38
N MET A 211 5.05 19.43 1.53
CA MET A 211 3.76 18.94 2.00
C MET A 211 2.76 20.08 2.30
N LEU A 212 3.19 21.17 2.93
CA LEU A 212 2.37 22.35 3.26
C LEU A 212 1.98 23.20 2.03
N ALA A 213 2.50 22.87 0.85
CA ALA A 213 1.98 23.42 -0.39
C ALA A 213 0.64 22.79 -0.81
N ASN A 214 0.18 21.71 -0.17
CA ASN A 214 -1.17 21.20 -0.35
C ASN A 214 -2.21 22.07 0.38
N ASP A 215 -3.48 21.94 -0.01
CA ASP A 215 -4.65 22.48 0.70
C ASP A 215 -5.26 21.42 1.64
N LEU A 216 -5.18 20.14 1.26
CA LEU A 216 -5.53 18.98 2.09
C LEU A 216 -4.40 17.94 2.10
N ILE A 217 -4.03 17.47 3.30
CA ILE A 217 -3.10 16.36 3.50
C ILE A 217 -3.86 15.23 4.20
N GLY A 218 -3.86 14.05 3.59
CA GLY A 218 -4.48 12.84 4.12
C GLY A 218 -3.45 11.83 4.62
N PHE A 219 -3.74 11.23 5.77
CA PHE A 219 -3.01 10.09 6.32
C PHE A 219 -3.97 8.93 6.60
N HIS A 220 -3.47 7.74 6.90
CA HIS A 220 -4.34 6.64 7.32
C HIS A 220 -4.96 6.83 8.71
N LEU A 221 -4.18 7.28 9.69
CA LEU A 221 -4.56 7.28 11.10
C LEU A 221 -4.57 8.69 11.70
N PRO A 222 -5.40 8.94 12.73
CA PRO A 222 -5.36 10.20 13.47
C PRO A 222 -3.99 10.47 14.09
N SER A 223 -3.31 9.43 14.60
CA SER A 223 -1.97 9.54 15.19
C SER A 223 -0.93 10.05 14.19
N TYR A 224 -1.00 9.62 12.93
CA TYR A 224 -0.11 10.14 11.87
C TYR A 224 -0.37 11.61 11.56
N CYS A 225 -1.63 12.05 11.64
CA CYS A 225 -1.98 13.47 11.51
C CYS A 225 -1.37 14.29 12.64
N VAL A 226 -1.49 13.82 13.89
CA VAL A 226 -0.89 14.47 15.06
C VAL A 226 0.63 14.53 14.93
N ASN A 227 1.28 13.44 14.54
CA ASN A 227 2.72 13.38 14.36
C ASN A 227 3.21 14.34 13.27
N PHE A 228 2.48 14.44 12.14
CA PHE A 228 2.79 15.40 11.08
C PHE A 228 2.68 16.84 11.60
N LEU A 229 1.58 17.19 12.26
CA LEU A 229 1.39 18.53 12.82
C LEU A 229 2.45 18.86 13.88
N ALA A 230 2.85 17.90 14.71
CA ALA A 230 3.94 18.08 15.67
C ALA A 230 5.31 18.28 14.99
N SER A 231 5.55 17.62 13.85
CA SER A 231 6.76 17.83 13.04
C SER A 231 6.78 19.26 12.47
N VAL A 232 5.65 19.72 11.92
CA VAL A 232 5.48 21.10 11.42
C VAL A 232 5.66 22.13 12.54
N GLU A 233 4.98 21.94 13.68
CA GLU A 233 5.04 22.89 14.80
C GLU A 233 6.46 23.04 15.33
N ASN A 234 7.18 21.94 15.49
CA ASN A 234 8.51 21.94 16.09
C ASN A 234 9.59 22.46 15.12
N MET A 235 9.64 21.92 13.91
CA MET A 235 10.73 22.20 12.97
C MET A 235 10.54 23.54 12.28
N MET A 236 9.31 23.86 11.87
CA MET A 236 9.04 25.11 11.14
C MET A 236 8.64 26.26 12.07
N ARG A 237 8.47 26.01 13.38
CA ARG A 237 8.03 26.99 14.38
C ARG A 237 6.71 27.68 14.03
N ILE A 238 5.80 26.94 13.40
CA ILE A 238 4.47 27.42 13.01
C ILE A 238 3.43 26.91 14.01
N LYS A 239 2.58 27.80 14.52
CA LYS A 239 1.47 27.39 15.38
C LYS A 239 0.46 26.51 14.62
N VAL A 240 0.16 25.35 15.17
CA VAL A 240 -0.85 24.43 14.64
C VAL A 240 -2.12 24.44 15.50
N ASP A 241 -3.26 24.14 14.89
CA ASP A 241 -4.52 23.90 15.60
C ASP A 241 -4.78 22.39 15.63
N TYR A 242 -4.41 21.75 16.74
CA TYR A 242 -4.63 20.32 16.95
C TYR A 242 -6.11 19.95 17.09
N ARG A 243 -6.98 20.88 17.52
CA ARG A 243 -8.42 20.59 17.66
C ARG A 243 -9.09 20.53 16.29
N ALA A 244 -8.72 21.46 15.42
CA ALA A 244 -9.25 21.53 14.06
C ALA A 244 -8.36 20.81 13.02
N PHE A 245 -7.31 20.11 13.46
CA PHE A 245 -6.31 19.42 12.65
C PHE A 245 -5.86 20.24 11.42
N ASN A 246 -5.41 21.47 11.64
CA ASN A 246 -4.93 22.31 10.57
C ASN A 246 -3.77 23.21 10.99
N VAL A 247 -3.13 23.80 9.98
CA VAL A 247 -2.03 24.75 10.15
C VAL A 247 -2.22 25.93 9.20
N LYS A 248 -1.89 27.14 9.67
CA LYS A 248 -1.83 28.33 8.81
C LYS A 248 -0.40 28.51 8.30
N TYR A 249 -0.20 28.43 7.00
CA TYR A 249 1.11 28.59 6.37
C TYR A 249 0.98 29.46 5.12
N GLN A 250 1.80 30.51 5.04
CA GLN A 250 1.82 31.47 3.92
C GLN A 250 0.43 32.01 3.54
N GLY A 251 -0.36 32.39 4.55
CA GLY A 251 -1.71 32.95 4.35
C GLY A 251 -2.79 31.93 3.95
N ARG A 252 -2.46 30.64 3.86
CA ARG A 252 -3.40 29.55 3.58
C ARG A 252 -3.65 28.71 4.82
N THR A 253 -4.83 28.10 4.91
CA THR A 253 -5.14 27.07 5.92
C THR A 253 -5.02 25.71 5.27
N ILE A 254 -4.10 24.88 5.77
CA ILE A 254 -3.85 23.53 5.28
C ILE A 254 -4.56 22.56 6.22
N GLN A 255 -5.50 21.79 5.70
CA GLN A 255 -6.22 20.77 6.48
C GLN A 255 -5.44 19.47 6.49
N VAL A 256 -5.40 18.80 7.65
CA VAL A 256 -4.76 17.49 7.82
C VAL A 256 -5.81 16.53 8.36
N LYS A 257 -6.08 15.41 7.69
CA LYS A 257 -7.14 14.48 8.13
C LYS A 257 -6.82 13.00 7.93
N PRO A 258 -7.36 12.12 8.80
CA PRO A 258 -7.26 10.69 8.61
C PRO A 258 -8.31 10.19 7.61
N PHE A 259 -7.88 9.38 6.65
CA PHE A 259 -8.72 8.59 5.75
C PHE A 259 -8.10 7.18 5.63
N PRO A 260 -8.60 6.19 6.39
CA PRO A 260 -8.09 4.83 6.31
C PRO A 260 -8.43 4.23 4.94
N ILE A 261 -7.41 3.83 4.18
CA ILE A 261 -7.63 3.20 2.86
C ILE A 261 -8.14 1.78 3.06
N SER A 262 -8.83 1.26 2.06
CA SER A 262 -9.38 -0.07 2.08
C SER A 262 -9.38 -0.69 0.69
N VAL A 263 -10.04 -1.82 0.53
CA VAL A 263 -10.12 -2.61 -0.70
C VAL A 263 -11.50 -2.51 -1.34
N ASP A 264 -11.60 -2.92 -2.60
CA ASP A 264 -12.90 -3.19 -3.23
C ASP A 264 -13.44 -4.54 -2.72
N PHE A 265 -14.15 -4.48 -1.60
CA PHE A 265 -14.71 -5.65 -0.92
C PHE A 265 -15.58 -6.49 -1.86
N ASP A 266 -16.51 -5.86 -2.58
CA ASP A 266 -17.48 -6.58 -3.42
C ASP A 266 -16.81 -7.23 -4.63
N ALA A 267 -15.79 -6.58 -5.22
CA ALA A 267 -15.00 -7.19 -6.28
C ALA A 267 -14.23 -8.42 -5.78
N ILE A 268 -13.56 -8.32 -4.63
CA ILE A 268 -12.80 -9.45 -4.06
C ILE A 268 -13.75 -10.60 -3.66
N ASP A 269 -14.87 -10.30 -2.98
CA ASP A 269 -15.87 -11.30 -2.61
C ASP A 269 -16.39 -12.05 -3.85
N LYS A 270 -16.73 -11.31 -4.91
CA LYS A 270 -17.19 -11.89 -6.17
C LYS A 270 -16.12 -12.78 -6.83
N LEU A 271 -14.87 -12.32 -6.89
CA LEU A 271 -13.76 -13.11 -7.46
C LEU A 271 -13.50 -14.37 -6.64
N ALA A 272 -13.50 -14.27 -5.32
CA ALA A 272 -13.24 -15.38 -4.41
C ALA A 272 -14.33 -16.47 -4.49
N ARG A 273 -15.56 -16.15 -4.93
CA ARG A 273 -16.66 -17.12 -5.12
C ARG A 273 -16.60 -17.91 -6.43
N ARG A 274 -15.71 -17.53 -7.36
CA ARG A 274 -15.63 -18.14 -8.70
C ARG A 274 -15.37 -19.66 -8.66
N PRO A 275 -15.89 -20.43 -9.62
CA PRO A 275 -15.62 -21.87 -9.73
C PRO A 275 -14.12 -22.20 -9.81
N GLU A 276 -13.33 -21.38 -10.50
CA GLU A 276 -11.88 -21.54 -10.68
C GLU A 276 -11.15 -21.50 -9.33
N VAL A 277 -11.56 -20.59 -8.43
CA VAL A 277 -11.02 -20.52 -7.06
C VAL A 277 -11.36 -21.79 -6.29
N LYS A 278 -12.60 -22.30 -6.39
CA LYS A 278 -12.99 -23.56 -5.74
C LYS A 278 -12.21 -24.76 -6.28
N GLN A 279 -11.91 -24.80 -7.57
CA GLN A 279 -11.08 -25.83 -8.18
C GLN A 279 -9.64 -25.76 -7.65
N GLU A 280 -9.07 -24.56 -7.58
CA GLU A 280 -7.73 -24.38 -7.04
C GLU A 280 -7.66 -24.67 -5.53
N MET A 281 -8.72 -24.42 -4.75
CA MET A 281 -8.80 -24.86 -3.34
C MET A 281 -8.69 -26.39 -3.22
N LYS A 282 -9.41 -27.13 -4.08
CA LYS A 282 -9.32 -28.60 -4.11
C LYS A 282 -7.90 -29.05 -4.48
N ARG A 283 -7.25 -28.34 -5.41
CA ARG A 283 -5.86 -28.61 -5.77
C ARG A 283 -4.92 -28.36 -4.60
N VAL A 284 -5.03 -27.22 -3.92
CA VAL A 284 -4.18 -26.88 -2.76
C VAL A 284 -4.29 -27.95 -1.67
N ARG A 285 -5.50 -28.45 -1.37
CA ARG A 285 -5.73 -29.50 -0.36
C ARG A 285 -5.45 -30.93 -0.84
N ALA A 286 -5.06 -31.14 -2.10
CA ALA A 286 -4.85 -32.50 -2.60
C ALA A 286 -3.62 -33.16 -1.92
N PRO A 287 -3.60 -34.50 -1.79
CA PRO A 287 -2.53 -35.25 -1.10
C PRO A 287 -1.10 -34.89 -1.55
N GLN A 288 -0.93 -34.56 -2.83
CA GLN A 288 0.35 -34.18 -3.42
C GLN A 288 0.78 -32.73 -3.16
N TYR A 289 -0.06 -31.93 -2.50
CA TYR A 289 0.22 -30.52 -2.17
C TYR A 289 0.15 -30.29 -0.66
N ILE A 290 -1.01 -29.92 -0.12
CA ILE A 290 -1.14 -29.52 1.29
C ILE A 290 -2.24 -30.34 2.00
N PRO A 291 -1.98 -31.60 2.36
CA PRO A 291 -2.95 -32.48 3.02
C PRO A 291 -3.00 -32.35 4.56
N TYR A 292 -2.48 -31.25 5.12
CA TYR A 292 -2.35 -31.10 6.57
C TYR A 292 -3.62 -30.57 7.23
N LYS A 293 -3.82 -30.89 8.50
CA LYS A 293 -5.01 -30.52 9.27
C LYS A 293 -5.18 -28.99 9.35
N TYR A 294 -4.10 -28.28 9.68
CA TYR A 294 -4.11 -26.82 9.84
C TYR A 294 -3.19 -26.14 8.83
N ILE A 295 -3.69 -25.09 8.19
CA ILE A 295 -2.94 -24.28 7.24
C ILE A 295 -2.92 -22.83 7.71
N GLY A 296 -1.73 -22.33 8.02
CA GLY A 296 -1.47 -20.89 8.17
C GLY A 296 -1.01 -20.27 6.85
N VAL A 297 -1.35 -19.00 6.63
CA VAL A 297 -0.88 -18.23 5.46
C VAL A 297 -0.31 -16.88 5.85
N GLY A 298 0.81 -16.51 5.23
CA GLY A 298 1.32 -15.15 5.12
C GLY A 298 1.48 -14.76 3.66
N VAL A 299 1.16 -13.50 3.33
CA VAL A 299 1.30 -12.97 1.96
C VAL A 299 1.90 -11.58 2.07
N ASP A 300 3.13 -11.43 1.60
CA ASP A 300 3.87 -10.19 1.79
C ASP A 300 4.77 -9.89 0.58
N ARG A 301 5.07 -8.61 0.40
CA ARG A 301 6.29 -8.24 -0.32
C ARG A 301 7.48 -8.53 0.58
N ILE A 302 8.58 -9.01 0.01
CA ILE A 302 9.84 -9.14 0.75
C ILE A 302 10.32 -7.74 1.11
N ASP A 303 10.04 -7.34 2.36
CA ASP A 303 10.23 -6.00 2.89
C ASP A 303 10.39 -6.11 4.40
N TYR A 304 11.41 -5.47 4.96
CA TYR A 304 11.78 -5.64 6.37
C TYR A 304 10.70 -5.15 7.34
N THR A 305 9.74 -4.35 6.86
CA THR A 305 8.59 -3.87 7.64
C THR A 305 7.56 -4.97 7.91
N LYS A 306 7.57 -6.08 7.16
CA LYS A 306 6.54 -7.14 7.20
C LYS A 306 6.72 -8.18 8.30
N GLY A 307 7.84 -8.13 9.01
CA GLY A 307 8.07 -9.01 10.15
C GLY A 307 8.11 -10.50 9.79
N ILE A 308 8.51 -10.85 8.57
CA ILE A 308 8.53 -12.24 8.07
C ILE A 308 9.46 -13.11 8.93
N LEU A 309 10.64 -12.59 9.29
CA LEU A 309 11.59 -13.31 10.15
C LEU A 309 11.04 -13.50 11.57
N GLN A 310 10.36 -12.51 12.15
CA GLN A 310 9.69 -12.60 13.45
C GLN A 310 8.57 -13.65 13.42
N ARG A 311 7.82 -13.69 12.31
CA ARG A 311 6.80 -14.71 12.06
C ARG A 311 7.39 -16.12 12.03
N PHE A 312 8.49 -16.31 11.30
CA PHE A 312 9.17 -17.61 11.21
C PHE A 312 9.75 -18.05 12.56
N ARG A 313 10.37 -17.14 13.32
CA ARG A 313 10.81 -17.41 14.70
C ARG A 313 9.65 -17.84 15.60
N THR A 314 8.50 -17.20 15.44
CA THR A 314 7.28 -17.58 16.18
C THR A 314 6.76 -18.95 15.77
N ILE A 315 6.79 -19.28 14.48
CA ILE A 315 6.38 -20.61 13.99
C ILE A 315 7.31 -21.70 14.50
N ASP A 316 8.64 -21.47 14.48
CA ASP A 316 9.61 -22.38 15.09
C ASP A 316 9.29 -22.58 16.58
N ARG A 317 9.07 -21.49 17.32
CA ARG A 317 8.74 -21.57 18.74
C ARG A 317 7.41 -22.27 19.01
N PHE A 318 6.39 -22.01 18.20
CA PHE A 318 5.08 -22.67 18.29
C PHE A 318 5.20 -24.18 18.13
N LEU A 319 5.95 -24.66 17.14
CA LEU A 319 6.16 -26.10 16.90
C LEU A 319 7.01 -26.77 17.98
N GLU A 320 7.93 -26.03 18.60
CA GLU A 320 8.72 -26.51 19.74
C GLU A 320 7.87 -26.61 21.01
N LYS A 321 7.06 -25.59 21.28
CA LYS A 321 6.23 -25.48 22.48
C LYS A 321 5.02 -26.42 22.44
N TYR A 322 4.49 -26.69 21.25
CA TYR A 322 3.32 -27.56 21.02
C TYR A 322 3.62 -28.65 19.97
N PRO A 323 4.37 -29.71 20.36
CA PRO A 323 4.79 -30.76 19.44
C PRO A 323 3.64 -31.50 18.73
N GLU A 324 2.43 -31.49 19.29
CA GLU A 324 1.23 -32.09 18.70
C GLU A 324 0.81 -31.45 17.36
N TYR A 325 1.30 -30.25 17.06
CA TYR A 325 1.09 -29.59 15.77
C TYR A 325 2.13 -29.98 14.71
N GLN A 326 3.21 -30.67 15.08
CA GLN A 326 4.15 -31.24 14.12
C GLN A 326 3.45 -32.30 13.27
N ASN A 327 3.70 -32.32 11.96
CA ASN A 327 2.95 -33.09 10.93
C ASN A 327 1.45 -32.73 10.77
N ASN A 328 0.89 -31.85 11.59
CA ASN A 328 -0.51 -31.44 11.52
C ASN A 328 -0.69 -30.00 11.02
N PHE A 329 0.29 -29.14 11.24
CA PHE A 329 0.31 -27.74 10.83
C PHE A 329 1.32 -27.49 9.73
N VAL A 330 0.97 -26.62 8.79
CA VAL A 330 1.88 -26.03 7.82
C VAL A 330 1.63 -24.54 7.70
N PHE A 331 2.70 -23.79 7.48
CA PHE A 331 2.63 -22.37 7.19
C PHE A 331 3.07 -22.10 5.76
N VAL A 332 2.20 -21.49 4.96
CA VAL A 332 2.48 -21.09 3.58
C VAL A 332 2.80 -19.60 3.55
N GLU A 333 4.03 -19.26 3.19
CA GLU A 333 4.45 -17.86 3.01
C GLU A 333 4.59 -17.57 1.51
N ALA A 334 3.75 -16.68 0.99
CA ALA A 334 3.89 -16.16 -0.38
C ALA A 334 4.65 -14.84 -0.36
N GLY A 335 5.91 -14.88 -0.82
CA GLY A 335 6.84 -13.76 -0.80
C GLY A 335 7.09 -13.18 -2.19
N ALA A 336 6.53 -12.02 -2.49
CA ALA A 336 6.80 -11.33 -3.75
C ALA A 336 8.11 -10.51 -3.67
N PRO A 337 9.10 -10.75 -4.55
CA PRO A 337 10.33 -9.96 -4.57
C PRO A 337 10.06 -8.47 -4.74
N SER A 338 10.80 -7.64 -4.02
CA SER A 338 10.61 -6.19 -3.98
C SER A 338 11.96 -5.50 -3.83
N ARG A 339 12.20 -4.46 -4.65
CA ARG A 339 13.37 -3.57 -4.55
C ARG A 339 14.72 -4.32 -4.49
N THR A 340 14.87 -5.37 -5.29
CA THR A 340 16.03 -6.30 -5.32
C THR A 340 17.37 -5.66 -5.70
N ARG A 341 17.41 -4.36 -5.99
CA ARG A 341 18.64 -3.59 -6.25
C ARG A 341 19.20 -2.92 -5.00
N ILE A 342 18.45 -2.94 -3.90
CA ILE A 342 18.87 -2.35 -2.62
C ILE A 342 19.47 -3.47 -1.76
N PRO A 343 20.72 -3.34 -1.27
CA PRO A 343 21.40 -4.38 -0.49
C PRO A 343 20.56 -4.91 0.69
N ALA A 344 19.90 -4.01 1.42
CA ALA A 344 19.01 -4.35 2.54
C ALA A 344 17.91 -5.38 2.19
N TYR A 345 17.38 -5.34 0.97
CA TYR A 345 16.32 -6.26 0.52
C TYR A 345 16.90 -7.59 0.05
N MET A 346 18.11 -7.58 -0.52
CA MET A 346 18.83 -8.79 -0.88
C MET A 346 19.24 -9.58 0.36
N GLU A 347 19.83 -8.89 1.35
CA GLU A 347 20.17 -9.43 2.68
C GLU A 347 18.94 -10.09 3.32
N LEU A 348 17.81 -9.37 3.38
CA LEU A 348 16.56 -9.89 3.93
C LEU A 348 16.08 -11.15 3.20
N SER A 349 16.14 -11.17 1.87
CA SER A 349 15.73 -12.33 1.08
C SER A 349 16.59 -13.57 1.39
N GLU A 350 17.89 -13.38 1.54
CA GLU A 350 18.82 -14.44 1.93
C GLU A 350 18.56 -14.93 3.36
N GLU A 351 18.33 -14.03 4.31
CA GLU A 351 17.96 -14.37 5.68
C GLU A 351 16.65 -15.16 5.76
N ILE A 352 15.65 -14.78 4.96
CA ILE A 352 14.36 -15.50 4.85
C ILE A 352 14.60 -16.91 4.32
N SER A 353 15.37 -17.07 3.24
CA SER A 353 15.69 -18.41 2.70
C SER A 353 16.40 -19.28 3.74
N LYS A 354 17.44 -18.74 4.39
CA LYS A 354 18.16 -19.45 5.46
C LYS A 354 17.26 -19.84 6.62
N ALA A 355 16.32 -18.97 7.03
CA ALA A 355 15.38 -19.27 8.09
C ALA A 355 14.40 -20.39 7.70
N VAL A 356 13.87 -20.36 6.47
CA VAL A 356 13.01 -21.43 5.94
C VAL A 356 13.74 -22.76 5.94
N ASP A 357 14.97 -22.80 5.42
CA ASP A 357 15.77 -24.04 5.35
C ASP A 357 16.09 -24.57 6.75
N LYS A 358 16.51 -23.71 7.67
CA LYS A 358 16.83 -24.07 9.05
C LYS A 358 15.62 -24.68 9.77
N ILE A 359 14.46 -24.01 9.70
CA ILE A 359 13.24 -24.47 10.38
C ILE A 359 12.74 -25.76 9.74
N ASN A 360 12.71 -25.83 8.41
CA ASN A 360 12.32 -27.05 7.72
C ASN A 360 13.26 -28.20 8.07
N TRP A 361 14.58 -28.01 8.08
CA TRP A 361 15.52 -29.06 8.45
C TRP A 361 15.34 -29.55 9.90
N LYS A 362 15.05 -28.65 10.85
CA LYS A 362 14.77 -28.99 12.26
C LYS A 362 13.57 -29.95 12.40
N TYR A 363 12.49 -29.73 11.66
CA TYR A 363 11.22 -30.45 11.86
C TYR A 363 10.85 -31.46 10.77
N MET A 364 11.49 -31.45 9.60
CA MET A 364 11.06 -32.27 8.45
C MET A 364 10.90 -33.74 8.84
N ARG A 365 9.77 -34.34 8.45
CA ARG A 365 9.48 -35.78 8.61
C ARG A 365 8.83 -36.29 7.33
N GLY A 366 9.49 -37.21 6.64
CA GLY A 366 9.03 -37.68 5.33
C GLY A 366 8.83 -36.51 4.36
N TYR A 367 7.62 -36.36 3.83
CA TYR A 367 7.25 -35.28 2.92
C TYR A 367 6.76 -34.00 3.63
N TRP A 368 6.60 -34.01 4.96
CA TRP A 368 6.14 -32.84 5.71
C TRP A 368 7.27 -31.84 5.93
N LYS A 369 6.99 -30.59 5.54
CA LYS A 369 7.78 -29.40 5.86
C LYS A 369 6.86 -28.40 6.57
N PRO A 370 7.25 -27.83 7.73
CA PRO A 370 6.42 -26.87 8.43
C PRO A 370 6.24 -25.55 7.67
N ILE A 371 7.18 -25.15 6.82
CA ILE A 371 7.10 -23.91 6.04
C ILE A 371 7.19 -24.21 4.54
N ILE A 372 6.16 -23.81 3.80
CA ILE A 372 6.13 -23.79 2.34
C ILE A 372 6.32 -22.33 1.91
N TYR A 373 7.52 -22.00 1.42
CA TYR A 373 7.82 -20.67 0.89
C TYR A 373 7.59 -20.65 -0.62
N ILE A 374 6.70 -19.77 -1.07
CA ILE A 374 6.41 -19.55 -2.49
C ILE A 374 7.03 -18.22 -2.89
N GLU A 375 8.13 -18.30 -3.64
CA GLU A 375 8.78 -17.13 -4.19
C GLU A 375 8.04 -16.63 -5.44
N GLY A 376 7.73 -15.34 -5.47
CA GLY A 376 7.13 -14.68 -6.63
C GLY A 376 5.65 -14.36 -6.46
N LYS A 377 5.02 -13.98 -7.59
CA LYS A 377 3.63 -13.53 -7.61
C LYS A 377 2.69 -14.70 -7.83
N LEU A 378 1.65 -14.79 -7.00
CA LEU A 378 0.52 -15.69 -7.22
C LEU A 378 -0.48 -15.08 -8.21
N SER A 379 -1.13 -15.93 -9.01
CA SER A 379 -2.35 -15.53 -9.71
C SER A 379 -3.46 -15.24 -8.70
N LEU A 380 -4.45 -14.41 -9.08
CA LEU A 380 -5.58 -14.10 -8.19
C LEU A 380 -6.33 -15.35 -7.74
N ASP A 381 -6.53 -16.32 -8.65
CA ASP A 381 -7.24 -17.56 -8.31
C ASP A 381 -6.47 -18.38 -7.26
N ARG A 382 -5.14 -18.46 -7.37
CA ARG A 382 -4.28 -19.11 -6.38
C ARG A 382 -4.25 -18.37 -5.05
N LEU A 383 -4.16 -17.06 -5.08
CA LEU A 383 -4.15 -16.22 -3.88
C LEU A 383 -5.45 -16.40 -3.09
N PHE A 384 -6.61 -16.27 -3.74
CA PHE A 384 -7.90 -16.43 -3.09
C PHE A 384 -8.17 -17.88 -2.68
N ALA A 385 -7.70 -18.86 -3.44
CA ALA A 385 -7.75 -20.25 -3.01
C ALA A 385 -6.96 -20.47 -1.72
N LEU A 386 -5.76 -19.88 -1.62
CA LEU A 386 -4.94 -19.96 -0.41
C LEU A 386 -5.63 -19.28 0.79
N TYR A 387 -6.15 -18.06 0.61
CA TYR A 387 -6.92 -17.36 1.65
C TYR A 387 -8.16 -18.12 2.13
N ARG A 388 -8.91 -18.73 1.22
CA ARG A 388 -10.13 -19.49 1.57
C ARG A 388 -9.82 -20.85 2.21
N THR A 389 -8.64 -21.39 1.93
CA THR A 389 -8.21 -22.70 2.44
C THR A 389 -7.54 -22.59 3.80
N ALA A 390 -6.95 -21.43 4.12
CA ALA A 390 -6.24 -21.20 5.36
C ALA A 390 -7.16 -21.15 6.59
N ASP A 391 -6.74 -21.81 7.66
CA ASP A 391 -7.34 -21.74 8.98
C ASP A 391 -6.97 -20.43 9.70
N VAL A 392 -5.78 -19.90 9.41
CA VAL A 392 -5.29 -18.64 9.96
C VAL A 392 -4.48 -17.86 8.93
N CYS A 393 -4.77 -16.57 8.79
CA CYS A 393 -3.91 -15.63 8.07
C CYS A 393 -3.14 -14.80 9.09
N ILE A 394 -1.81 -14.82 8.99
CA ILE A 394 -0.92 -14.11 9.90
C ILE A 394 -0.36 -12.89 9.19
N VAL A 395 -0.86 -11.72 9.57
CA VAL A 395 -0.39 -10.42 9.10
C VAL A 395 0.37 -9.76 10.25
N SER A 396 1.69 -9.97 10.28
CA SER A 396 2.53 -9.63 11.43
C SER A 396 3.59 -8.53 11.18
N PRO A 397 3.27 -7.41 10.48
CA PRO A 397 4.27 -6.37 10.24
C PRO A 397 4.78 -5.77 11.54
N ILE A 398 6.05 -5.40 11.57
CA ILE A 398 6.65 -4.63 12.67
C ILE A 398 6.22 -3.16 12.64
N GLN A 399 5.87 -2.65 11.46
CA GLN A 399 5.15 -1.39 11.24
C GLN A 399 4.51 -1.40 9.85
N ASP A 400 3.25 -1.00 9.72
CA ASP A 400 2.58 -0.84 8.43
C ASP A 400 1.54 0.27 8.48
N GLY A 401 1.51 1.15 7.48
CA GLY A 401 0.59 2.30 7.43
C GLY A 401 -0.88 1.87 7.47
N MET A 402 -1.21 0.73 6.88
CA MET A 402 -2.56 0.14 6.93
C MET A 402 -2.53 -1.39 6.87
N ASN A 403 -1.86 -1.97 5.88
CA ASN A 403 -1.92 -3.38 5.47
C ASN A 403 -3.23 -3.81 4.79
N LEU A 404 -3.23 -3.83 3.46
CA LEU A 404 -4.39 -4.25 2.65
C LEU A 404 -4.55 -5.78 2.56
N VAL A 405 -3.48 -6.55 2.73
CA VAL A 405 -3.53 -8.03 2.72
C VAL A 405 -4.51 -8.55 3.78
N ALA A 406 -4.53 -7.94 4.97
CA ALA A 406 -5.52 -8.25 6.00
C ALA A 406 -6.97 -8.09 5.49
N LYS A 407 -7.26 -6.98 4.81
CA LYS A 407 -8.59 -6.67 4.28
C LYS A 407 -8.94 -7.53 3.05
N GLU A 408 -7.95 -7.89 2.22
CA GLU A 408 -8.09 -8.84 1.11
C GLU A 408 -8.45 -10.24 1.61
N PHE A 409 -7.74 -10.74 2.64
CA PHE A 409 -8.04 -12.02 3.28
C PHE A 409 -9.47 -12.05 3.82
N ILE A 410 -9.87 -11.02 4.58
CA ILE A 410 -11.24 -10.89 5.11
C ILE A 410 -12.27 -10.92 3.98
N SER A 411 -12.05 -10.13 2.93
CA SER A 411 -12.96 -10.02 1.77
C SER A 411 -13.08 -11.34 1.01
N ALA A 412 -11.97 -12.08 0.89
CA ALA A 412 -11.93 -13.38 0.21
C ALA A 412 -12.45 -14.55 1.05
N ASN A 413 -12.51 -14.45 2.39
CA ASN A 413 -12.96 -15.52 3.28
C ASN A 413 -14.50 -15.63 3.31
N VAL A 414 -15.08 -15.99 2.17
CA VAL A 414 -16.52 -16.05 1.91
C VAL A 414 -17.27 -17.08 2.75
N ASP A 415 -16.56 -18.11 3.23
CA ASP A 415 -17.10 -19.22 4.02
C ASP A 415 -17.03 -18.93 5.54
N SER A 416 -16.39 -17.82 5.93
CA SER A 416 -16.18 -17.38 7.31
C SER A 416 -15.49 -18.42 8.21
N THR A 417 -14.56 -19.20 7.65
CA THR A 417 -13.88 -20.30 8.34
C THR A 417 -12.49 -19.93 8.85
N GLY A 418 -11.83 -18.96 8.22
CA GLY A 418 -10.48 -18.53 8.58
C GLY A 418 -10.47 -17.47 9.68
N VAL A 419 -9.35 -17.35 10.38
CA VAL A 419 -9.12 -16.30 11.39
C VAL A 419 -8.00 -15.37 10.94
N LEU A 420 -8.17 -14.06 11.13
CA LEU A 420 -7.10 -13.09 10.93
C LEU A 420 -6.34 -12.88 12.26
N MET A 421 -5.04 -13.16 12.25
CA MET A 421 -4.10 -12.68 13.26
C MET A 421 -3.41 -11.42 12.73
N LEU A 422 -3.45 -10.33 13.48
CA LEU A 422 -3.03 -9.01 13.02
C LEU A 422 -2.08 -8.34 14.01
N SER A 423 -0.96 -7.82 13.52
CA SER A 423 -0.04 -7.03 14.33
C SER A 423 -0.70 -5.77 14.87
N LYS A 424 -0.45 -5.47 16.14
CA LYS A 424 -0.82 -4.16 16.74
C LYS A 424 -0.14 -2.96 16.05
N PHE A 425 0.88 -3.18 15.24
CA PHE A 425 1.61 -2.15 14.49
C PHE A 425 1.14 -2.00 13.04
N ALA A 426 0.06 -2.68 12.63
CA ALA A 426 -0.62 -2.43 11.37
C ALA A 426 -1.75 -1.42 11.58
N GLY A 427 -1.83 -0.40 10.72
CA GLY A 427 -2.92 0.58 10.79
C GLY A 427 -4.33 -0.02 10.69
N ALA A 428 -4.50 -1.17 10.05
CA ALA A 428 -5.79 -1.87 9.97
C ALA A 428 -6.33 -2.31 11.34
N THR A 429 -5.49 -2.43 12.38
CA THR A 429 -5.94 -2.74 13.76
C THR A 429 -6.87 -1.67 14.33
N GLU A 430 -6.84 -0.44 13.81
CA GLU A 430 -7.79 0.60 14.20
C GLU A 430 -9.23 0.29 13.78
N GLU A 431 -9.42 -0.46 12.69
CA GLU A 431 -10.75 -0.82 12.18
C GLU A 431 -11.12 -2.28 12.50
N LEU A 432 -10.16 -3.20 12.52
CA LEU A 432 -10.40 -4.65 12.55
C LEU A 432 -10.41 -5.24 13.98
N LYS A 433 -11.38 -4.85 14.81
CA LYS A 433 -11.40 -5.16 16.25
C LYS A 433 -11.63 -6.63 16.60
N ASP A 434 -12.27 -7.42 15.72
CA ASP A 434 -12.49 -8.86 15.94
C ASP A 434 -11.29 -9.74 15.49
N ALA A 435 -10.21 -9.14 14.97
CA ALA A 435 -8.97 -9.85 14.67
C ALA A 435 -8.28 -10.30 15.97
N VAL A 436 -7.47 -11.36 15.88
CA VAL A 436 -6.60 -11.78 16.99
C VAL A 436 -5.36 -10.88 16.95
N ILE A 437 -5.30 -9.91 17.86
CA ILE A 437 -4.21 -8.94 17.89
C ILE A 437 -2.96 -9.57 18.50
N VAL A 438 -1.83 -9.40 17.82
CA VAL A 438 -0.53 -9.92 18.26
C VAL A 438 0.54 -8.85 18.27
N ASN A 439 1.57 -9.09 19.09
CA ASN A 439 2.80 -8.31 19.07
C ASN A 439 3.90 -9.14 18.40
N PRO A 440 4.41 -8.75 17.21
CA PRO A 440 5.45 -9.52 16.51
C PRO A 440 6.77 -9.65 17.28
N TYR A 441 6.98 -8.87 18.35
CA TYR A 441 8.15 -8.98 19.23
C TYR A 441 7.94 -9.95 20.40
N ASP A 442 6.70 -10.33 20.72
CA ASP A 442 6.37 -11.25 21.80
C ASP A 442 6.24 -12.68 21.24
N VAL A 443 7.37 -13.34 21.03
CA VAL A 443 7.43 -14.66 20.38
C VAL A 443 6.64 -15.72 21.18
N GLU A 444 6.67 -15.66 22.51
CA GLU A 444 5.95 -16.60 23.38
C GLU A 444 4.45 -16.39 23.33
N GLY A 445 3.98 -15.16 23.58
CA GLY A 445 2.55 -14.85 23.53
C GLY A 445 1.97 -15.02 22.13
N PHE A 446 2.77 -14.76 21.08
CA PHE A 446 2.35 -14.99 19.70
C PHE A 446 2.25 -16.49 19.38
N ALA A 447 3.17 -17.33 19.85
CA ALA A 447 3.05 -18.78 19.71
C ALA A 447 1.77 -19.32 20.41
N ASP A 448 1.46 -18.83 21.61
CA ASP A 448 0.23 -19.19 22.34
C ASP A 448 -1.02 -18.72 21.58
N ALA A 449 -0.96 -17.54 20.98
CA ALA A 449 -2.04 -17.00 20.14
C ALA A 449 -2.27 -17.84 18.88
N ILE A 450 -1.22 -18.41 18.26
CA ILE A 450 -1.37 -19.35 17.14
C ILE A 450 -2.15 -20.58 17.59
N ARG A 451 -1.73 -21.24 18.68
CA ARG A 451 -2.44 -22.41 19.24
C ARG A 451 -3.91 -22.10 19.51
N ASN A 452 -4.17 -21.05 20.29
CA ASN A 452 -5.52 -20.65 20.67
C ASN A 452 -6.39 -20.33 19.45
N THR A 453 -5.79 -19.78 18.37
CA THR A 453 -6.49 -19.50 17.12
C THR A 453 -6.86 -20.77 16.36
N LEU A 454 -5.97 -21.76 16.30
CA LEU A 454 -6.23 -23.04 15.64
C LEU A 454 -7.33 -23.83 16.35
N GLU A 455 -7.34 -23.81 17.69
CA GLU A 455 -8.31 -24.47 18.57
C GLU A 455 -9.65 -23.71 18.69
N MET A 456 -9.72 -22.48 18.18
CA MET A 456 -10.92 -21.64 18.25
C MET A 456 -12.15 -22.37 17.66
N SER A 457 -13.27 -22.35 18.40
CA SER A 457 -14.48 -23.03 17.96
C SER A 457 -15.00 -22.50 16.60
N PRO A 458 -15.60 -23.34 15.74
CA PRO A 458 -16.17 -22.88 14.47
C PRO A 458 -17.25 -21.80 14.60
N LYS A 459 -17.93 -21.72 15.75
CA LYS A 459 -18.91 -20.66 16.05
C LYS A 459 -18.20 -19.32 16.22
N GLU A 460 -17.11 -19.29 16.99
CA GLU A 460 -16.35 -18.07 17.24
C GLU A 460 -15.59 -17.59 15.99
N LYS A 461 -14.96 -18.51 15.22
CA LYS A 461 -14.30 -18.18 13.94
C LYS A 461 -15.28 -17.47 12.99
N ARG A 462 -16.48 -18.03 12.81
CA ARG A 462 -17.55 -17.45 11.97
C ARG A 462 -18.02 -16.10 12.47
N ARG A 463 -18.22 -15.95 13.79
CA ARG A 463 -18.65 -14.67 14.40
C ARG A 463 -17.64 -13.57 14.10
N ARG A 464 -16.35 -13.81 14.40
CA ARG A 464 -15.27 -12.84 14.16
C ARG A 464 -15.16 -12.48 12.69
N MET A 465 -15.08 -13.48 11.81
CA MET A 465 -14.92 -13.23 10.38
C MET A 465 -16.13 -12.49 9.78
N LYS A 466 -17.35 -12.78 10.23
CA LYS A 466 -18.54 -12.04 9.78
C LYS A 466 -18.44 -10.55 10.17
N ASN A 467 -18.10 -10.25 11.41
CA ASN A 467 -17.95 -8.87 11.88
C ASN A 467 -16.85 -8.13 11.09
N LEU A 468 -15.68 -8.75 10.92
CA LEU A 468 -14.57 -8.20 10.12
C LEU A 468 -14.99 -7.93 8.67
N ARG A 469 -15.77 -8.84 8.06
CA ARG A 469 -16.29 -8.65 6.70
C ARG A 469 -17.28 -7.50 6.63
N ASP A 470 -18.15 -7.34 7.61
CA ASP A 470 -19.09 -6.22 7.69
C ASP A 470 -18.34 -4.88 7.82
N ASP A 471 -17.27 -4.83 8.63
CA ASP A 471 -16.41 -3.65 8.77
C ASP A 471 -15.73 -3.27 7.44
N VAL A 472 -15.08 -4.23 6.76
CA VAL A 472 -14.40 -3.97 5.47
C VAL A 472 -15.40 -3.61 4.37
N LYS A 473 -16.58 -4.24 4.35
CA LYS A 473 -17.65 -3.90 3.40
C LYS A 473 -18.15 -2.48 3.58
N LYS A 474 -18.34 -2.05 4.84
CA LYS A 474 -18.79 -0.68 5.18
C LYS A 474 -17.69 0.35 4.91
N ASN A 475 -16.47 0.06 5.33
CA ASN A 475 -15.29 0.90 5.19
C ASN A 475 -14.44 0.44 4.01
N ASN A 476 -15.04 0.42 2.81
CA ASN A 476 -14.38 -0.01 1.59
C ASN A 476 -13.62 1.14 0.89
N VAL A 477 -12.90 0.80 -0.19
CA VAL A 477 -12.09 1.79 -0.95
C VAL A 477 -12.93 2.95 -1.48
N PHE A 478 -14.20 2.72 -1.83
CA PHE A 478 -15.09 3.76 -2.35
C PHE A 478 -15.51 4.76 -1.27
N LYS A 479 -15.64 4.32 -0.02
CA LYS A 479 -15.83 5.22 1.12
C LYS A 479 -14.58 6.10 1.32
N TRP A 480 -13.39 5.52 1.29
CA TRP A 480 -12.13 6.27 1.37
C TRP A 480 -12.04 7.36 0.29
N LEU A 481 -12.30 7.00 -0.98
CA LEU A 481 -12.34 7.96 -2.09
C LEU A 481 -13.39 9.06 -1.88
N SER A 482 -14.62 8.66 -1.51
CA SER A 482 -15.72 9.59 -1.27
C SER A 482 -15.38 10.61 -0.19
N ASP A 483 -14.88 10.15 0.95
CA ASP A 483 -14.58 11.01 2.10
C ASP A 483 -13.46 11.99 1.75
N PHE A 484 -12.41 11.53 1.06
CA PHE A 484 -11.31 12.39 0.63
C PHE A 484 -11.77 13.45 -0.39
N ILE A 485 -12.56 13.07 -1.40
CA ILE A 485 -13.09 13.99 -2.40
C ILE A 485 -14.05 15.00 -1.77
N CYS A 486 -14.93 14.57 -0.87
CA CYS A 486 -15.84 15.46 -0.15
C CYS A 486 -15.09 16.50 0.67
N GLU A 487 -14.00 16.12 1.34
CA GLU A 487 -13.16 17.06 2.07
C GLU A 487 -12.42 18.01 1.13
N SER A 488 -11.81 17.47 0.07
CA SER A 488 -11.11 18.26 -0.96
C SER A 488 -12.03 19.29 -1.63
N ALA A 489 -13.30 18.94 -1.83
CA ALA A 489 -14.28 19.82 -2.46
C ALA A 489 -14.59 21.08 -1.64
N LYS A 490 -14.24 21.15 -0.36
CA LYS A 490 -14.39 22.38 0.45
C LYS A 490 -13.47 23.51 -0.01
N PHE A 491 -12.41 23.18 -0.74
CA PHE A 491 -11.48 24.14 -1.35
C PHE A 491 -11.88 24.54 -2.78
N ILE A 492 -12.94 23.94 -3.29
CA ILE A 492 -13.48 24.19 -4.63
C ILE A 492 -14.62 25.19 -4.47
N SER A 493 -14.32 26.47 -4.71
CA SER A 493 -15.33 27.52 -4.80
C SER A 493 -16.03 27.59 -6.16
#